data_AF-A0A0N5AIR8-F1
#
_entry.id   AF-A0A0N5AIR8-F1
#
_cell.length_a   1.000
_cell.length_b   1.000
_cell.length_c   1.000
_cell.angle_alpha   90.00
_cell.angle_beta   90.00
_cell.angle_gamma   90.00
#
_symmetry.space_group_name_H-M   'P 1'
#
loop_
_entity.id
_entity.type
_entity.pdbx_description
1 polymer ?
#
loop_
_entity_poly.entity_id
_entity_poly.type
_entity_poly.pdbx_seq_one_letter_code
_entity_poly.pdbx_strand_id
1 'polypeptide(L)'
;MDAFPGENVALSLIQSGTTSKQRETSLETGLEQLERSTAEMLVWLQKLLAYVNQVLKQPELPADSSMGRRMMDVVTTAASYMSEDKLDSLVKNSLRDYMMFAYLANLTKTQLTLQERLIEL
;
A
#
# COMPACT_ATOMS: atom_id res chain seq x y z
N MET A 1 25.48 -0.10 -8.82
CA MET A 1 24.93 -1.41 -9.17
C MET A 1 23.48 -1.36 -8.72
N ASP A 2 22.57 -1.12 -9.65
CA ASP A 2 21.15 -1.01 -9.34
C ASP A 2 20.63 -2.42 -9.05
N ALA A 3 20.24 -2.67 -7.80
CA ALA A 3 19.63 -3.93 -7.40
C ALA A 3 18.32 -4.14 -8.15
N PHE A 4 18.04 -5.39 -8.56
CA PHE A 4 16.80 -5.71 -9.27
C PHE A 4 15.58 -5.43 -8.38
N PRO A 5 14.40 -5.10 -8.95
CA PRO A 5 13.21 -4.78 -8.15
C PRO A 5 12.84 -5.86 -7.14
N GLY A 6 12.98 -7.14 -7.51
CA GLY A 6 12.76 -8.27 -6.59
C GLY A 6 13.81 -8.37 -5.48
N GLU A 7 15.07 -8.03 -5.76
CA GLU A 7 16.14 -7.99 -4.76
C GLU A 7 15.89 -6.88 -3.75
N ASN A 8 15.45 -5.70 -4.19
CA ASN A 8 15.11 -4.59 -3.28
C ASN A 8 13.98 -4.96 -2.32
N VAL A 9 12.95 -5.66 -2.80
CA VAL A 9 11.84 -6.14 -1.95
C VAL A 9 12.32 -7.22 -0.98
N ALA A 10 13.17 -8.16 -1.43
CA ALA A 10 13.74 -9.17 -0.55
C ALA A 10 14.65 -8.55 0.51
N LEU A 11 15.50 -7.60 0.13
CA LEU A 11 16.41 -6.91 1.04
C LEU A 11 15.67 -6.05 2.05
N SER A 12 14.59 -5.37 1.67
CA SER A 12 13.77 -4.59 2.60
C SER A 12 13.07 -5.48 3.64
N LEU A 13 12.60 -6.66 3.22
CA LEU A 13 12.05 -7.67 4.13
C LEU A 13 13.12 -8.22 5.09
N ILE A 14 14.32 -8.52 4.60
CA ILE A 14 15.43 -8.97 5.46
C ILE A 14 15.84 -7.86 6.44
N GLN A 15 15.86 -6.61 5.98
CA GLN A 15 16.17 -5.45 6.81
C GLN A 15 15.15 -5.26 7.92
N SER A 16 13.85 -5.45 7.67
CA SER A 16 12.82 -5.35 8.72
C SER A 16 13.05 -6.39 9.84
N GLY A 17 13.49 -7.60 9.48
CA GLY A 17 13.89 -8.64 10.42
C GLY A 17 15.05 -8.24 11.34
N THR A 18 15.98 -7.38 10.88
CA THR A 18 17.08 -6.88 11.73
C THR A 18 16.62 -5.93 12.85
N THR A 19 15.44 -5.34 12.71
CA THR A 19 14.85 -4.44 13.72
C THR A 19 14.11 -5.24 14.81
N SER A 20 13.76 -6.50 14.54
CA SER A 20 13.13 -7.39 15.51
C SER A 20 14.14 -7.92 16.53
N LYS A 21 13.77 -7.92 17.82
CA LYS A 21 14.62 -8.45 18.90
C LYS A 21 14.95 -9.94 18.73
N GLN A 22 14.07 -10.69 18.07
CA GLN A 22 14.23 -12.12 17.79
C GLN A 22 14.94 -12.38 16.45
N ARG A 23 15.20 -11.33 15.65
CA ARG A 23 15.75 -11.40 14.28
C ARG A 23 14.93 -12.26 13.31
N GLU A 24 13.63 -12.37 13.57
CA GLU A 24 12.67 -13.08 12.73
C GLU A 24 11.78 -12.07 11.99
N THR A 25 11.40 -12.42 10.77
CA THR A 25 10.39 -11.71 9.98
C THR A 25 9.39 -12.72 9.44
N SER A 26 8.10 -12.44 9.62
CA SER A 26 7.05 -13.20 8.95
C SER A 26 6.95 -12.72 7.50
N LEU A 27 6.55 -13.60 6.59
CA LEU A 27 6.00 -13.14 5.32
C LEU A 27 4.62 -12.54 5.62
N GLU A 28 4.51 -11.24 5.44
CA GLU A 28 3.23 -10.53 5.52
C GLU A 28 2.33 -11.00 4.38
N THR A 29 1.04 -11.13 4.66
CA THR A 29 0.04 -11.29 3.61
C THR A 29 -0.07 -9.99 2.82
N GLY A 30 -0.52 -10.06 1.56
CA GLY A 30 -0.61 -8.86 0.71
C GLY A 30 -1.47 -7.74 1.31
N LEU A 31 -2.45 -8.08 2.16
CA LEU A 31 -3.30 -7.09 2.83
C LEU A 31 -2.57 -6.39 3.99
N GLU A 32 -1.81 -7.13 4.80
CA GLU A 32 -1.00 -6.57 5.90
C GLU A 32 0.07 -5.62 5.35
N GLN A 33 0.71 -6.00 4.24
CA GLN A 33 1.68 -5.14 3.57
C GLN A 33 1.04 -3.83 3.07
N LEU A 34 -0.18 -3.90 2.52
CA LEU A 34 -0.93 -2.73 2.08
C LEU A 34 -1.30 -1.82 3.26
N GLU A 35 -1.78 -2.39 4.37
CA GLU A 35 -2.11 -1.65 5.59
C GLU A 35 -0.87 -0.90 6.12
N ARG A 36 0.26 -1.61 6.24
CA ARG A 36 1.53 -1.03 6.68
C ARG A 36 1.98 0.11 5.77
N SER A 37 1.99 -0.11 4.45
CA SER A 37 2.39 0.92 3.49
C SER A 37 1.48 2.16 3.55
N THR A 38 0.18 1.96 3.73
CA THR A 38 -0.79 3.05 3.89
C THR A 38 -0.58 3.82 5.18
N ALA A 39 -0.26 3.13 6.28
CA ALA A 39 0.08 3.75 7.55
C ALA A 39 1.38 4.55 7.47
N GLU A 40 2.41 4.02 6.82
CA GLU A 40 3.67 4.73 6.56
C GLU A 40 3.44 6.00 5.73
N MET A 41 2.61 5.92 4.68
CA MET A 41 2.22 7.07 3.86
C MET A 41 1.52 8.15 4.70
N LEU A 42 0.61 7.76 5.60
CA LEU A 42 -0.07 8.68 6.51
C LEU A 42 0.93 9.42 7.43
N VAL A 43 1.90 8.70 7.98
CA VAL A 43 2.96 9.31 8.82
C VAL A 43 3.77 10.34 8.03
N TRP A 44 4.11 10.05 6.78
CA TRP A 44 4.82 10.99 5.91
C TRP A 44 3.99 12.24 5.60
N LEU A 45 2.69 12.08 5.31
CA LEU A 45 1.78 13.20 5.10
C LEU A 45 1.65 14.08 6.35
N GLN A 46 1.57 13.47 7.54
CA GLN A 46 1.55 14.22 8.81
C GLN A 46 2.83 15.02 9.03
N LYS A 47 4.00 14.44 8.74
CA LYS A 47 5.29 15.14 8.81
C LYS A 47 5.36 16.31 7.83
N LEU A 48 4.87 16.11 6.61
CA LEU A 48 4.81 17.14 5.58
C LEU A 48 3.91 18.30 6.02
N LEU A 49 2.73 17.99 6.56
CA LEU A 49 1.80 19.00 7.10
C LEU A 49 2.43 19.78 8.26
N ALA A 50 3.11 19.10 9.19
CA ALA A 50 3.82 19.73 10.29
C ALA A 50 4.91 20.69 9.79
N TYR A 51 5.68 20.29 8.77
CA TYR A 51 6.68 21.12 8.13
C TYR A 51 6.07 22.38 7.48
N VAL A 52 4.99 22.22 6.69
CA VAL A 52 4.31 23.36 6.07
C VAL A 52 3.79 24.33 7.14
N ASN A 53 3.19 23.82 8.21
CA ASN A 53 2.73 24.65 9.32
C ASN A 53 3.88 25.38 10.03
N GLN A 54 5.06 24.78 10.12
CA GLN A 54 6.24 25.43 10.71
C GLN A 54 6.75 26.57 9.81
N VAL A 55 6.86 26.33 8.50
CA VAL A 55 7.30 27.33 7.52
C VAL A 55 6.33 28.53 7.49
N LEU A 56 5.02 28.27 7.51
CA LEU A 56 4.01 29.34 7.53
C LEU A 56 4.07 30.19 8.82
N LYS A 57 4.48 29.61 9.96
CA LYS A 57 4.62 30.32 11.23
C LYS A 57 5.90 31.14 11.36
N GLN A 58 6.94 30.81 10.59
CA GLN A 58 8.25 31.47 10.66
C GLN A 58 8.70 31.93 9.26
N PRO A 59 8.08 33.00 8.72
CA PRO A 59 8.33 33.47 7.36
C PRO A 59 9.74 34.01 7.13
N GLU A 60 10.45 34.34 8.21
CA GLU A 60 11.80 34.93 8.15
C GLU A 60 12.92 33.89 7.97
N LEU A 61 12.63 32.60 8.14
CA LEU A 61 13.59 31.53 7.88
C LEU A 61 13.62 31.20 6.37
N PRO A 62 14.80 30.97 5.78
CA PRO A 62 14.90 30.57 4.39
C PRO A 62 14.24 29.20 4.20
N ALA A 63 13.06 29.19 3.58
CA ALA A 63 12.38 27.97 3.18
C ALA A 63 12.97 27.44 1.86
N ASP A 64 13.15 26.12 1.76
CA ASP A 64 13.62 25.49 0.54
C ASP A 64 12.53 25.52 -0.56
N SER A 65 12.71 26.40 -1.54
CA SER A 65 11.81 26.54 -2.69
C SER A 65 11.72 25.27 -3.55
N SER A 66 12.75 24.41 -3.54
CA SER A 66 12.75 23.14 -4.27
C SER A 66 11.83 22.11 -3.60
N MET A 67 11.82 22.08 -2.28
CA MET A 67 10.91 21.25 -1.49
C MET A 67 9.46 21.68 -1.71
N GLY A 68 9.19 23.00 -1.67
CA GLY A 68 7.84 23.53 -1.93
C GLY A 68 7.30 23.16 -3.32
N ARG A 69 8.15 23.22 -4.36
CA ARG A 69 7.78 22.77 -5.72
C ARG A 69 7.44 21.28 -5.76
N ARG A 70 8.28 20.42 -5.17
CA ARG A 70 8.01 18.97 -5.12
C ARG A 70 6.71 18.65 -4.37
N MET A 71 6.42 19.36 -3.28
CA MET A 71 5.15 19.18 -2.56
C MET A 71 3.96 19.59 -3.43
N MET A 72 4.07 20.68 -4.19
CA MET A 72 3.04 21.11 -5.13
C MET A 72 2.81 20.08 -6.24
N ASP A 73 3.88 19.48 -6.77
CA ASP A 73 3.81 18.42 -7.80
C ASP A 73 3.06 17.19 -7.26
N VAL A 74 3.29 16.81 -5.99
CA VAL A 74 2.56 15.72 -5.33
C VAL A 74 1.07 16.04 -5.20
N VAL A 75 0.72 17.24 -4.73
CA VAL A 75 -0.69 17.64 -4.55
C VAL A 75 -1.43 17.75 -5.88
N THR A 76 -0.81 18.35 -6.89
CA THR A 76 -1.40 18.48 -8.23
C THR A 76 -1.58 17.13 -8.92
N THR A 77 -0.64 16.20 -8.73
CA THR A 77 -0.79 14.81 -9.18
C THR A 77 -1.90 14.09 -8.42
N ALA A 78 -2.07 14.30 -7.13
CA ALA A 78 -3.18 13.67 -6.40
C ALA A 78 -4.56 14.23 -6.86
N ALA A 79 -4.65 15.54 -7.05
CA ALA A 79 -5.91 16.22 -7.38
C ALA A 79 -6.38 16.00 -8.83
N SER A 80 -5.46 15.77 -9.77
CA SER A 80 -5.79 15.71 -11.20
C SER A 80 -6.40 14.37 -11.65
N TYR A 81 -6.24 13.30 -10.85
CA TYR A 81 -6.45 11.95 -11.35
C TYR A 81 -7.81 11.31 -11.01
N MET A 82 -8.63 11.90 -10.12
CA MET A 82 -9.85 11.21 -9.70
C MET A 82 -11.00 12.14 -9.30
N SER A 83 -12.13 12.03 -10.00
CA SER A 83 -13.42 12.52 -9.52
C SER A 83 -14.01 11.55 -8.50
N GLU A 84 -14.77 12.07 -7.53
CA GLU A 84 -15.41 11.26 -6.47
C GLU A 84 -16.28 10.14 -7.06
N ASP A 85 -17.06 10.43 -8.11
CA ASP A 85 -17.91 9.43 -8.78
C ASP A 85 -17.11 8.28 -9.40
N LYS A 86 -15.93 8.60 -9.95
CA LYS A 86 -15.07 7.59 -10.58
C LYS A 86 -14.41 6.70 -9.53
N LEU A 87 -14.06 7.27 -8.37
CA LEU A 87 -13.54 6.52 -7.22
C LEU A 87 -14.60 5.56 -6.67
N ASP A 88 -15.82 6.05 -6.43
CA ASP A 88 -16.90 5.22 -5.90
C ASP A 88 -17.24 4.06 -6.85
N SER A 89 -17.35 4.33 -8.15
CA SER A 89 -17.57 3.29 -9.16
C SER A 89 -16.43 2.27 -9.21
N LEU A 90 -15.17 2.73 -9.14
CA LEU A 90 -14.00 1.85 -9.18
C LEU A 90 -13.91 0.96 -7.94
N VAL A 91 -14.17 1.50 -6.75
CA VAL A 91 -14.19 0.73 -5.50
C VAL A 91 -15.32 -0.31 -5.52
N LYS A 92 -16.54 0.09 -5.95
CA LYS A 92 -17.68 -0.84 -6.02
C LYS A 92 -17.46 -1.97 -7.01
N ASN A 93 -16.91 -1.69 -8.19
CA ASN A 93 -16.68 -2.71 -9.21
C ASN A 93 -15.54 -3.65 -8.80
N SER A 94 -14.42 -3.11 -8.31
CA SER A 94 -13.30 -3.95 -7.84
C SER A 94 -13.71 -4.86 -6.67
N LEU A 95 -14.51 -4.36 -5.73
CA LEU A 95 -15.02 -5.17 -4.62
C LEU A 95 -15.97 -6.27 -5.10
N ARG A 96 -16.86 -5.95 -6.05
CA ARG A 96 -17.76 -6.94 -6.66
C ARG A 96 -16.99 -8.04 -7.38
N ASP A 97 -16.01 -7.67 -8.19
CA ASP A 97 -15.19 -8.62 -8.96
C ASP A 97 -14.39 -9.52 -8.02
N TYR A 98 -13.82 -8.95 -6.95
CA TYR A 98 -13.12 -9.72 -5.92
C TYR A 98 -14.04 -10.71 -5.20
N MET A 99 -15.24 -10.27 -4.79
CA MET A 99 -16.23 -11.16 -4.16
C MET A 99 -16.63 -12.30 -5.11
N MET A 100 -16.85 -12.00 -6.39
CA MET A 100 -17.19 -13.00 -7.40
C MET A 100 -16.05 -14.01 -7.59
N PHE A 101 -14.80 -13.54 -7.69
CA PHE A 101 -13.63 -14.40 -7.81
C PHE A 101 -13.45 -15.30 -6.58
N ALA A 102 -13.55 -14.74 -5.37
CA ALA A 102 -13.45 -15.50 -4.13
C ALA A 102 -14.55 -16.56 -4.02
N TYR A 103 -15.77 -16.24 -4.44
CA TYR A 103 -16.87 -17.20 -4.50
C TYR A 103 -16.59 -18.35 -5.47
N LEU A 104 -16.17 -18.05 -6.70
CA LEU A 104 -15.80 -19.05 -7.71
C LEU A 104 -14.67 -19.96 -7.20
N ALA A 105 -13.62 -19.39 -6.59
CA ALA A 105 -12.51 -20.16 -6.03
C ALA A 105 -12.98 -21.12 -4.92
N ASN A 106 -13.86 -20.67 -4.04
CA ASN A 106 -14.43 -21.53 -2.98
C ASN A 106 -15.35 -22.62 -3.54
N LEU A 107 -16.11 -22.31 -4.59
CA LEU A 107 -16.94 -23.28 -5.29
C LEU A 107 -16.07 -24.36 -5.96
N THR A 108 -14.98 -23.98 -6.63
CA THR A 108 -14.02 -24.92 -7.22
C THR A 108 -13.35 -25.79 -6.14
N LYS A 109 -12.95 -25.21 -5.01
CA LYS A 109 -12.41 -25.99 -3.87
C LYS A 109 -13.41 -27.02 -3.36
N THR A 110 -14.66 -26.61 -3.17
CA THR A 110 -15.74 -27.50 -2.70
C THR A 110 -15.99 -28.63 -3.70
N GLN A 111 -16.01 -28.33 -5.00
CA GLN A 111 -16.16 -29.34 -6.06
C GLN A 111 -14.99 -30.32 -6.06
N LEU A 112 -13.75 -29.84 -5.89
CA LEU A 112 -12.57 -30.69 -5.78
C LEU A 112 -12.68 -31.63 -4.57
N THR A 113 -13.02 -31.11 -3.38
CA THR A 113 -13.20 -31.92 -2.19
C THR A 113 -14.30 -32.97 -2.36
N LEU A 114 -15.41 -32.63 -3.00
CA LEU A 114 -16.49 -33.60 -3.27
C LEU A 114 -16.05 -34.69 -4.25
N GLN A 115 -15.29 -34.34 -5.30
CA GLN A 115 -14.75 -35.32 -6.25
C GLN A 115 -13.75 -36.26 -5.59
N GLU A 116 -12.85 -35.74 -4.76
CA GLU A 116 -11.90 -36.55 -3.99
C GLU A 116 -12.64 -37.58 -3.11
N ARG A 117 -13.70 -37.17 -2.42
CA ARG A 117 -14.52 -38.07 -1.59
C ARG A 117 -15.30 -39.12 -2.38
N LEU A 118 -15.71 -38.81 -3.61
CA LEU A 118 -16.38 -39.74 -4.51
C LEU A 118 -15.42 -40.80 -5.08
N ILE A 119 -14.14 -40.44 -5.26
CA ILE A 119 -13.08 -41.35 -5.73
C ILE A 119 -12.56 -42.24 -4.59
N GLU A 120 -12.61 -41.77 -3.34
CA GLU A 120 -12.25 -42.55 -2.14
C GLU A 120 -13.28 -43.63 -1.76
N LEU A 121 -14.49 -43.59 -2.34
CA LEU A 121 -15.58 -44.58 -2.18
C LEU A 121 -15.49 -45.71 -3.21
#